data_AF-A0A1V5QKH9-F1
#
_entry.id   AF-A0A1V5QKH9-F1
#
_cell.length_a   1.000
_cell.length_b   1.000
_cell.length_c   1.000
_cell.angle_alpha   90.00
_cell.angle_beta   90.00
_cell.angle_gamma   90.00
#
_symmetry.space_group_name_H-M   'P 1'
#
loop_
_entity.id
_entity.type
_entity.pdbx_description
1 polymer ?
#
loop_
_entity_poly.entity_id
_entity_poly.type
_entity_poly.pdbx_seq_one_letter_code
_entity_poly.pdbx_strand_id
1 'polypeptide(L)' 'MIESHCTCGEPVLIEIGRKDVCRSDGKRPHYQESGPATTYFRCRKCSGWLADTCDAAKFGPSIHGEGEAK' A
#
# COMPACT_ATOMS: atom_id res chain seq x y z
N MET A 1 9.78 7.37 -3.51
CA MET A 1 9.50 6.52 -2.33
C MET A 1 8.93 7.44 -1.25
N ILE A 2 7.91 7.00 -0.53
CA ILE A 2 7.28 7.71 0.58
C ILE A 2 7.43 6.85 1.83
N GLU A 3 7.92 7.42 2.91
CA GLU A 3 7.81 6.79 4.23
C GLU A 3 6.48 7.19 4.86
N SER A 4 5.75 6.20 5.36
CA SER A 4 4.47 6.39 6.03
C SER A 4 4.37 5.44 7.21
N HIS A 5 3.32 5.58 8.01
CA HIS A 5 3.14 4.79 9.22
C HIS A 5 1.77 4.13 9.20
N CYS A 6 1.74 2.88 9.66
CA CYS A 6 0.51 2.23 10.06
C CYS A 6 -0.06 2.93 11.32
N THR A 7 -1.37 2.90 11.51
CA THR A 7 -2.03 3.41 12.74
C THR A 7 -1.49 2.77 14.03
N CYS A 8 -0.88 1.58 13.96
CA CYS A 8 -0.21 0.94 15.10
C CYS A 8 1.23 1.45 15.38
N GLY A 9 1.67 2.46 14.62
CA GLY A 9 2.98 3.09 14.70
C GLY A 9 4.08 2.40 13.89
N GLU A 10 3.76 1.32 13.16
CA GLU A 10 4.78 0.59 12.38
C GLU A 10 5.14 1.36 11.10
N PRO A 11 6.43 1.58 10.81
CA PRO A 11 6.87 2.26 9.59
C PRO A 11 6.64 1.37 8.36
N VAL A 12 6.16 1.97 7.28
CA VAL A 12 5.83 1.32 6.01
C VAL A 12 6.34 2.20 4.86
N LEU A 13 7.12 1.62 3.96
CA LEU A 13 7.65 2.33 2.80
C LEU A 13 6.74 2.10 1.60
N ILE A 14 6.31 3.17 0.94
CA ILE A 14 5.50 3.13 -0.27
C ILE A 14 6.35 3.55 -1.46
N GLU A 15 6.61 2.60 -2.36
CA GLU A 15 7.11 2.95 -3.69
C GLU A 15 5.97 3.47 -4.56
N ILE A 16 6.29 4.45 -5.42
CA ILE A 16 5.36 5.02 -6.40
C ILE A 16 5.96 4.80 -7.79
N GLY A 17 5.12 4.65 -8.80
CA GLY A 17 5.55 4.49 -10.19
C GLY A 17 5.86 3.04 -10.57
N ARG A 18 5.55 2.08 -9.70
CA ARG A 18 5.67 0.65 -9.97
C ARG A 18 4.44 0.19 -10.77
N LYS A 19 4.50 0.30 -12.09
CA LYS A 19 3.42 -0.17 -12.99
C LYS A 19 3.44 -1.69 -13.21
N ASP A 20 4.49 -2.34 -12.73
CA ASP A 20 4.76 -3.78 -12.80
C ASP A 20 4.07 -4.60 -11.69
N VAL A 21 3.48 -3.95 -10.68
CA VAL A 21 2.85 -4.63 -9.55
C VAL A 21 1.33 -4.74 -9.67
N CYS A 22 0.72 -5.56 -8.82
CA CYS A 22 -0.72 -5.89 -8.78
C CYS A 22 -1.66 -4.69 -8.47
N ARG A 23 -1.19 -3.45 -8.55
CA ARG A 23 -1.88 -2.25 -8.11
C ARG A 23 -1.83 -1.18 -9.20
N SER A 24 -2.99 -0.86 -9.76
CA SER A 24 -3.11 0.08 -10.88
C SER A 24 -2.75 1.51 -10.53
N ASP A 25 -2.75 1.86 -9.24
CA ASP A 25 -2.29 3.16 -8.75
C ASP A 25 -0.76 3.28 -8.71
N GLY A 26 -0.04 2.22 -9.09
CA GLY A 26 1.42 2.19 -9.16
C GLY A 26 2.09 2.30 -7.79
N LYS A 27 1.34 2.07 -6.70
CA LYS A 27 1.83 2.11 -5.32
C LYS A 27 2.18 0.72 -4.83
N ARG A 28 3.34 0.57 -4.19
CA ARG A 28 3.79 -0.69 -3.58
C ARG A 28 4.20 -0.47 -2.13
N PRO A 29 3.38 -0.91 -1.16
CA PRO A 29 3.80 -0.98 0.23
C PRO A 29 4.82 -2.10 0.44
N HIS A 30 5.92 -1.77 1.12
CA HIS A 30 7.00 -2.69 1.45
C HIS A 30 7.72 -2.25 2.74
N TYR A 31 8.55 -3.15 3.27
CA TYR A 31 9.42 -2.88 4.41
C TYR A 31 10.88 -2.86 3.95
N GLN A 32 11.77 -2.25 4.74
CA GLN A 32 13.18 -2.08 4.39
C GLN A 32 13.92 -3.41 4.16
N GLU A 33 13.48 -4.49 4.81
CA GLU A 33 13.99 -5.86 4.64
C GLU A 33 13.30 -6.67 3.53
N SER A 34 12.33 -6.07 2.83
CA SER A 34 11.56 -6.77 1.80
C SER A 34 12.35 -6.95 0.51
N GLY A 35 12.15 -8.10 -0.16
CA GLY A 35 12.67 -8.31 -1.50
C GLY A 35 12.12 -7.32 -2.53
N PRO A 36 12.82 -7.14 -3.68
CA PRO A 36 12.50 -6.13 -4.70
C PRO A 36 11.12 -6.30 -5.36
N ALA A 37 10.54 -7.49 -5.27
CA ALA A 37 9.22 -7.85 -5.80
C ALA A 37 8.17 -8.13 -4.71
N THR A 38 8.54 -8.04 -3.43
CA THR A 38 7.62 -8.38 -2.33
C THR A 38 6.69 -7.21 -2.04
N THR A 39 5.39 -7.40 -2.23
CA THR A 39 4.37 -6.40 -1.88
C THR A 39 3.66 -6.84 -0.60
N TYR A 40 3.59 -5.94 0.38
CA TYR A 40 2.87 -6.19 1.62
C TYR A 40 1.49 -5.54 1.53
N PHE A 41 0.45 -6.32 1.81
CA PHE A 41 -0.92 -5.81 1.91
C PHE A 41 -1.37 -5.62 3.35
N ARG A 42 -0.67 -6.27 4.29
CA ARG A 42 -0.97 -6.24 5.72
C ARG A 42 0.23 -5.74 6.50
N CYS A 43 -0.06 -5.03 7.58
CA CYS A 43 0.95 -4.58 8.52
C CYS A 43 1.61 -5.79 9.19
N ARG A 44 2.95 -5.84 9.24
CA ARG A 44 3.69 -6.92 9.91
C ARG A 44 3.45 -7.02 11.42
N LYS A 45 3.03 -5.92 12.06
CA LYS A 45 2.91 -5.81 13.52
C LYS A 45 1.48 -6.05 13.98
N CYS A 46 0.51 -5.30 13.46
CA CYS A 46 -0.90 -5.42 13.86
C CYS A 46 -1.74 -6.31 12.92
N SER A 47 -1.16 -6.82 11.84
CA SER A 47 -1.85 -7.61 10.81
C SER A 47 -3.02 -6.89 10.10
N GLY A 48 -3.24 -5.61 10.39
CA GLY A 48 -4.27 -4.78 9.75
C GLY A 48 -3.96 -4.53 8.27
N TRP A 49 -4.99 -4.31 7.47
CA TRP A 49 -4.84 -3.96 6.06
C TRP A 49 -4.14 -2.61 5.91
N LEU A 50 -3.06 -2.57 5.15
CA LEU A 50 -2.31 -1.33 4.93
C LEU A 50 -3.14 -0.28 4.19
N ALA A 51 -4.08 -0.70 3.35
CA ALA A 51 -5.01 0.21 2.70
C ALA A 51 -5.90 0.98 3.68
N ASP A 52 -6.24 0.40 4.83
CA ASP A 52 -7.08 1.04 5.85
C ASP A 52 -6.26 1.76 6.91
N THR A 53 -5.05 1.23 7.19
CA THR A 53 -4.21 1.66 8.31
C THR A 53 -3.08 2.61 7.91
N CYS A 54 -2.81 2.78 6.62
CA CYS A 54 -1.75 3.65 6.12
C CYS A 54 -2.29 4.47 4.93
N ASP A 55 -2.51 5.78 5.13
CA ASP A 55 -3.08 6.67 4.10
C ASP A 55 -2.30 6.62 2.77
N ALA A 56 -0.97 6.56 2.83
CA ALA A 56 -0.14 6.47 1.64
C ALA A 56 -0.28 5.12 0.90
N ALA A 57 -0.77 4.08 1.56
CA ALA A 57 -1.03 2.77 1.00
C ALA A 57 -2.50 2.56 0.58
N LYS A 58 -3.39 3.53 0.75
CA LYS A 58 -4.79 3.46 0.29
C LYS A 58 -4.85 3.07 -1.17
N PHE A 59 -5.73 2.12 -1.48
CA PHE A 59 -6.01 1.74 -2.87
C PHE A 59 -6.47 2.99 -3.62
N GLY A 60 -5.80 3.28 -4.73
CA GLY A 60 -6.37 4.22 -5.69
C GLY A 60 -7.59 3.60 -6.39
N PRO A 61 -8.36 4.40 -7.13
CA PRO A 61 -9.53 3.92 -7.84
C PRO A 61 -9.15 2.73 -8.73
N SER A 62 -9.95 1.67 -8.65
CA SER A 62 -9.81 0.49 -9.48
C SER A 62 -9.85 0.90 -10.96
N ILE A 63 -8.96 0.36 -11.81
CA ILE A 63 -9.09 0.51 -13.28
C ILE A 63 -10.41 -0.07 -13.83
N HIS A 64 -11.13 -0.84 -13.01
CA HIS A 64 -12.45 -1.39 -13.29
C HIS A 64 -13.60 -0.57 -12.68
N GLY A 65 -13.39 0.72 -12.41
CA GLY A 65 -14.47 1.67 -12.12
C GLY A 65 -15.12 1.45 -10.76
N GLU A 66 -14.87 2.36 -9.83
CA GLU A 66 -15.78 2.55 -8.72
C GLU A 66 -16.98 3.33 -9.24
N GLY A 67 -18.11 2.62 -9.40
CA GLY A 67 -19.41 3.26 -9.49
C GLY A 67 -19.66 4.04 -8.20
N GLU A 68 -20.09 5.28 -8.37
CA GLU A 68 -20.61 6.17 -7.34
C GLU A 68 -21.62 5.43 -6.43
N ALA A 69 -21.28 5.24 -5.16
CA ALA A 69 -22.29 5.06 -4.13
C ALA A 69 -22.71 6.46 -3.67
N LYS A 70 -23.86 6.90 -4.17
CA LYS A 70 -24.61 8.07 -3.70
C LYS A 70 -25.09 7.89 -2.26
#